data_AF-A0A6S7KC59-F1
#
_entry.id   AF-A0A6S7KC59-F1
#
_cell.length_a   1.000
_cell.length_b   1.000
_cell.length_c   1.000
_cell.angle_alpha   90.00
_cell.angle_beta   90.00
_cell.angle_gamma   90.00
#
_symmetry.space_group_name_H-M   'P 1'
#
loop_
_entity.id
_entity.type
_entity.pdbx_description
1 polymer ?
#
loop_
_entity_poly.entity_id
_entity_poly.type
_entity_poly.pdbx_seq_one_letter_code
_entity_poly.pdbx_strand_id
1 'polypeptide(L)'
;MSNKRKATWDRLKQQMANKRTAPDANRKAKGSSAPHKIIVQRLASEPDNKQTFRPVQPREFVDFPYEDLSLANLKKACAAHFALPAMTCDVLVSNKGPSATNIKQIPHRKDK
;
A
#
# COMPACT_ATOMS: atom_id res chain seq x y z
N MET A 1 33.14 -13.39 23.23
CA MET A 1 32.29 -12.64 22.28
C MET A 1 31.94 -11.29 22.89
N SER A 2 32.27 -10.17 22.23
CA SER A 2 32.34 -8.82 22.83
C SER A 2 31.01 -8.31 23.41
N ASN A 3 31.02 -7.97 24.70
CA ASN A 3 29.89 -7.54 25.54
C ASN A 3 29.09 -6.36 24.93
N LYS A 4 29.75 -5.53 24.11
CA LYS A 4 29.14 -4.38 23.42
C LYS A 4 28.08 -4.77 22.39
N ARG A 5 28.25 -5.90 21.69
CA ARG A 5 27.28 -6.37 20.69
C ARG A 5 25.97 -6.84 21.33
N LYS A 6 26.06 -7.50 22.49
CA LYS A 6 24.90 -7.96 23.25
C LYS A 6 24.09 -6.78 23.80
N ALA A 7 24.74 -5.80 24.41
CA ALA A 7 24.09 -4.59 24.91
C ALA A 7 23.39 -3.78 23.78
N THR A 8 24.02 -3.72 22.60
CA THR A 8 23.41 -3.05 21.43
C THR A 8 22.15 -3.79 20.96
N TRP A 9 22.19 -5.12 20.97
CA TRP A 9 21.06 -5.96 20.57
C TRP A 9 19.89 -5.88 21.56
N ASP A 10 20.19 -5.89 22.86
CA ASP A 10 19.19 -5.77 23.92
C ASP A 10 18.48 -4.40 23.88
N ARG A 11 19.23 -3.32 23.61
CA ARG A 11 18.67 -1.98 23.41
C ARG A 11 17.73 -1.92 22.21
N LEU A 12 18.11 -2.54 21.09
CA LEU A 12 17.28 -2.62 19.89
C LEU A 12 15.98 -3.40 20.15
N LYS A 13 16.07 -4.51 20.89
CA LYS A 13 14.91 -5.33 21.27
C LYS A 13 13.94 -4.55 22.16
N GLN A 14 14.45 -3.78 23.13
CA GLN A 14 13.63 -2.90 23.97
C GLN A 14 12.94 -1.78 23.17
N GLN A 15 13.66 -1.15 22.23
CA GLN A 15 13.08 -0.12 21.36
C GLN A 15 11.96 -0.67 20.46
N MET A 16 12.11 -1.90 19.94
CA MET A 16 11.06 -2.56 19.16
C MET A 16 9.85 -2.95 20.01
N ALA A 17 10.07 -3.37 21.26
CA ALA A 17 8.98 -3.68 22.19
C ALA A 17 8.16 -2.42 22.53
N ASN A 18 8.82 -1.31 22.86
CA ASN A 18 8.17 -0.04 23.20
C ASN A 18 7.36 0.56 22.03
N LYS A 19 7.82 0.38 20.78
CA LYS A 19 7.05 0.78 19.60
C LYS A 19 5.79 -0.05 19.38
N ARG A 20 5.75 -1.30 19.87
CA ARG A 20 4.59 -2.20 19.75
C ARG A 20 3.55 -1.99 20.84
N THR A 21 3.95 -1.45 21.99
CA THR A 21 3.06 -1.29 23.16
C THR A 21 2.52 0.11 23.36
N ALA A 22 2.96 1.14 22.63
CA ALA A 22 2.34 2.47 22.73
C ALA A 22 0.90 2.42 22.15
N PRO A 23 -0.16 2.41 23.00
CA PRO A 23 -1.50 2.62 22.52
C PRO A 23 -1.60 4.12 22.25
N ASP A 24 -1.80 4.49 21.00
CA ASP A 24 -1.97 5.87 20.59
C ASP A 24 -3.25 6.44 21.23
N ALA A 25 -3.13 7.01 22.42
CA ALA A 25 -4.22 7.43 23.31
C ALA A 25 -5.04 8.61 22.77
N ASN A 26 -4.83 9.01 21.51
CA ASN A 26 -5.50 10.16 20.92
C ASN A 26 -6.12 9.92 19.54
N ARG A 27 -6.26 8.66 19.10
CA ARG A 27 -7.07 8.37 17.90
C ARG A 27 -8.54 8.23 18.27
N LYS A 28 -9.17 9.37 18.57
CA LYS A 28 -10.58 9.56 18.20
C LYS A 28 -10.72 9.10 16.74
N ALA A 29 -11.76 8.33 16.44
CA ALA A 29 -12.10 7.88 15.11
C ALA A 29 -12.30 9.09 14.17
N LYS A 30 -11.20 9.63 13.66
CA LYS A 30 -11.18 10.67 12.64
C LYS A 30 -11.22 9.91 11.33
N GLY A 31 -12.24 10.15 10.51
CA GLY A 31 -12.35 9.58 9.17
C GLY A 31 -10.97 9.59 8.52
N SER A 32 -10.56 8.42 8.02
CA SER A 32 -9.23 8.19 7.45
C SER A 32 -8.97 9.19 6.33
N SER A 33 -8.37 10.33 6.65
CA SER A 33 -7.84 11.26 5.65
C SER A 33 -6.98 10.44 4.70
N ALA A 34 -7.23 10.56 3.40
CA ALA A 34 -6.47 9.79 2.43
C ALA A 34 -4.96 10.06 2.55
N PRO A 35 -4.10 9.08 2.25
CA PRO A 35 -2.67 9.26 2.32
C PRO A 35 -2.20 10.23 1.22
N HIS A 36 -1.18 11.05 1.49
CA HIS A 36 -0.60 11.95 0.49
C HIS A 36 0.10 11.21 -0.67
N LYS A 37 0.53 9.96 -0.44
CA LYS A 37 1.15 9.09 -1.45
C LYS A 37 0.66 7.66 -1.27
N ILE A 38 0.56 6.92 -2.37
CA ILE A 38 0.21 5.50 -2.41
C ILE A 38 1.35 4.70 -3.04
N ILE A 39 1.48 3.42 -2.67
CA ILE A 39 2.43 2.51 -3.30
C ILE A 39 1.68 1.68 -4.34
N VAL A 40 2.10 1.77 -5.60
CA VAL A 40 1.44 1.11 -6.73
C VAL A 40 2.43 0.18 -7.43
N GLN A 41 1.92 -0.96 -7.92
CA GLN A 41 2.67 -1.87 -8.77
C GLN A 41 1.91 -2.03 -10.09
N ARG A 42 2.53 -1.65 -11.20
CA ARG A 42 1.94 -1.86 -12.53
C ARG A 42 2.04 -3.33 -12.92
N LEU A 43 0.93 -3.88 -13.38
CA LEU A 43 0.82 -5.25 -13.87
C LEU A 43 0.63 -5.27 -15.38
N ALA A 44 0.87 -6.43 -16.00
CA ALA A 44 0.63 -6.67 -17.42
C ALA A 44 -0.86 -6.54 -17.75
N SER A 45 -1.18 -6.22 -19.00
CA SER A 45 -2.58 -6.12 -19.46
C SER A 45 -3.27 -7.48 -19.51
N GLU A 46 -2.52 -8.51 -19.90
CA GLU A 46 -3.03 -9.88 -20.01
C GLU A 46 -2.47 -10.76 -18.90
N PRO A 47 -3.29 -11.67 -18.34
CA PRO A 47 -2.81 -12.65 -17.41
C PRO A 47 -2.04 -13.77 -18.12
N ASP A 48 -1.17 -14.46 -17.39
CA ASP A 48 -0.54 -15.68 -17.89
C ASP A 48 -1.52 -16.87 -17.94
N ASN A 49 -1.03 -18.03 -18.39
CA ASN A 49 -1.79 -19.28 -18.47
C ASN A 49 -2.40 -19.73 -17.12
N LYS A 50 -1.99 -19.13 -15.99
CA LYS A 50 -2.50 -19.39 -14.63
C LYS A 50 -3.37 -18.25 -14.10
N GLN A 51 -3.93 -17.41 -14.99
CA GLN A 51 -4.74 -16.24 -14.63
C GLN A 51 -4.01 -15.26 -13.69
N THR A 52 -2.69 -15.17 -13.81
CA THR A 52 -1.85 -14.30 -12.97
C THR A 52 -1.30 -13.13 -13.78
N PHE A 53 -1.60 -11.92 -13.35
CA PHE A 53 -1.04 -10.70 -13.95
C PHE A 53 0.37 -10.47 -13.42
N ARG A 54 1.35 -10.46 -14.31
CA ARG A 54 2.77 -10.31 -13.94
C ARG A 54 3.09 -8.83 -13.71
N PRO A 55 3.91 -8.48 -12.70
CA PRO A 55 4.43 -7.14 -12.57
C PRO A 55 5.29 -6.77 -13.77
N VAL A 56 5.04 -5.59 -14.35
CA VAL A 56 5.82 -5.06 -15.48
C VAL A 56 7.01 -4.26 -14.96
N GLN A 57 6.88 -3.65 -13.79
CA GLN A 57 7.91 -2.80 -13.21
C GLN A 57 7.92 -2.91 -11.67
N PRO A 58 8.97 -2.37 -11.01
CA PRO A 58 9.02 -2.25 -9.56
C PRO A 58 7.85 -1.44 -8.98
N ARG A 59 7.72 -1.48 -7.65
CA ARG A 59 6.74 -0.63 -6.96
C ARG A 59 7.20 0.82 -6.97
N GLU A 60 6.26 1.72 -7.19
CA GLU A 60 6.50 3.16 -7.23
C GLU A 60 5.60 3.87 -6.22
N PHE A 61 6.11 4.98 -5.69
CA PHE A 61 5.32 5.91 -4.90
C PHE A 61 4.62 6.86 -5.86
N VAL A 62 3.29 6.85 -5.83
CA VAL A 62 2.43 7.71 -6.64
C VAL A 62 1.82 8.76 -5.74
N ASP A 63 1.84 10.02 -6.19
CA ASP A 63 1.21 11.11 -5.47
C ASP A 63 -0.32 10.95 -5.49
N PHE A 64 -0.96 11.17 -4.35
CA PHE A 64 -2.40 11.06 -4.19
C PHE A 64 -2.94 12.39 -3.67
N PRO A 65 -3.27 13.35 -4.56
CA PRO A 65 -3.69 14.69 -4.19
C PRO A 65 -5.18 14.78 -3.81
N TYR A 66 -5.84 13.65 -3.54
CA TYR A 66 -7.27 13.60 -3.22
C TYR A 66 -7.47 13.42 -1.72
N GLU A 67 -8.50 14.07 -1.18
CA GLU A 67 -8.84 13.97 0.25
C GLU A 67 -9.46 12.62 0.61
N ASP A 68 -10.22 12.04 -0.33
CA ASP A 68 -10.97 10.80 -0.14
C ASP A 68 -10.32 9.60 -0.83
N LEU A 69 -10.14 8.52 -0.06
CA LEU A 69 -9.68 7.24 -0.57
C LEU A 69 -10.85 6.50 -1.25
N SER A 70 -11.03 6.73 -2.55
CA SER A 70 -12.02 6.06 -3.38
C SER A 70 -11.37 5.34 -4.56
N LEU A 71 -12.04 4.31 -5.09
CA LEU A 71 -11.55 3.57 -6.26
C LEU A 71 -11.37 4.50 -7.48
N ALA A 72 -12.27 5.46 -7.66
CA ALA A 72 -12.19 6.46 -8.72
C ALA A 72 -10.93 7.33 -8.57
N ASN A 73 -10.64 7.81 -7.36
CA ASN A 73 -9.46 8.64 -7.10
C ASN A 73 -8.17 7.83 -7.25
N LEU A 74 -8.15 6.54 -6.84
CA LEU A 74 -7.02 5.65 -7.10
C LEU A 74 -6.75 5.51 -8.61
N LYS A 75 -7.80 5.24 -9.40
CA LYS A 75 -7.68 5.14 -10.86
C LYS A 75 -7.15 6.43 -11.47
N LYS A 76 -7.66 7.60 -11.04
CA LYS A 76 -7.19 8.91 -11.53
C LYS A 76 -5.72 9.17 -11.18
N ALA A 77 -5.30 8.90 -9.94
CA ALA A 77 -3.92 9.07 -9.50
C ALA A 77 -2.96 8.19 -10.30
N CYS A 78 -3.28 6.90 -10.46
CA CYS A 78 -2.48 5.96 -11.26
C CYS A 78 -2.42 6.38 -12.74
N ALA A 79 -3.56 6.78 -13.31
CA ALA A 79 -3.65 7.20 -14.69
C ALA A 79 -2.81 8.45 -14.97
N ALA A 80 -2.85 9.44 -14.08
CA ALA A 80 -2.01 10.63 -14.16
C ALA A 80 -0.51 10.29 -14.09
N HIS A 81 -0.12 9.42 -13.14
CA HIS A 81 1.29 9.02 -12.95
C HIS A 81 1.85 8.24 -14.13
N PHE A 82 1.07 7.34 -14.73
CA PHE A 82 1.51 6.53 -15.87
C PHE A 82 1.20 7.18 -17.24
N ALA A 83 0.68 8.41 -17.27
CA ALA A 83 0.24 9.09 -18.49
C ALA A 83 -0.74 8.24 -19.34
N LEU A 84 -1.69 7.59 -18.66
CA LEU A 84 -2.72 6.75 -19.27
C LEU A 84 -4.11 7.39 -19.12
N PRO A 85 -5.08 7.08 -19.99
CA PRO A 85 -6.47 7.44 -19.77
C PRO A 85 -7.03 6.81 -18.48
N ALA A 86 -7.81 7.54 -17.68
CA ALA A 86 -8.36 7.01 -16.43
C ALA A 86 -9.25 5.77 -16.59
N MET A 87 -9.87 5.61 -17.76
CA MET A 87 -10.71 4.46 -18.09
C MET A 87 -9.92 3.17 -18.35
N THR A 88 -8.61 3.25 -18.62
CA THR A 88 -7.78 2.07 -18.94
C THR A 88 -7.09 1.50 -17.71
N CYS A 89 -7.18 2.15 -16.55
CA CYS A 89 -6.57 1.67 -15.32
C CYS A 89 -7.57 0.86 -14.51
N ASP A 90 -7.32 -0.44 -14.42
CA ASP A 90 -7.97 -1.32 -13.46
C ASP A 90 -7.11 -1.53 -12.22
N VAL A 91 -7.78 -1.67 -11.08
CA VAL A 91 -7.15 -1.88 -9.78
C VAL A 91 -7.50 -3.29 -9.34
N LEU A 92 -6.51 -4.14 -9.12
CA LEU A 92 -6.74 -5.50 -8.63
C LEU A 92 -6.50 -5.59 -7.12
N VAL A 93 -7.28 -6.43 -6.45
CA VAL A 93 -7.10 -6.75 -5.02
C VAL A 93 -5.84 -7.59 -4.78
N SER A 94 -5.51 -8.43 -5.76
CA SER A 94 -4.30 -9.26 -5.78
C SER A 94 -3.79 -9.37 -7.22
N ASN A 95 -2.62 -9.96 -7.44
CA ASN A 95 -2.14 -10.25 -8.79
C ASN A 95 -2.94 -11.36 -9.52
N LYS A 96 -4.01 -11.86 -8.90
CA LYS A 96 -4.95 -12.84 -9.44
C LYS A 96 -6.38 -12.37 -9.23
N GLY A 97 -7.26 -12.85 -10.10
CA GLY A 97 -8.70 -12.63 -10.01
C GLY A 97 -9.17 -11.34 -10.67
N PRO A 98 -10.45 -10.98 -10.51
CA PRO A 98 -11.05 -9.85 -11.19
C PRO A 98 -10.58 -8.51 -10.61
N SER A 99 -10.76 -7.44 -11.40
CA SER A 99 -10.61 -6.06 -10.96
C SER A 99 -11.52 -5.75 -9.77
N ALA A 100 -11.03 -4.96 -8.83
CA ALA A 100 -11.81 -4.45 -7.71
C ALA A 100 -12.94 -3.54 -8.22
N THR A 101 -14.15 -3.75 -7.71
CA THR A 101 -15.34 -2.94 -8.02
C THR A 101 -15.66 -1.95 -6.90
N ASN A 102 -15.10 -2.13 -5.71
CA ASN A 102 -15.30 -1.25 -4.56
C ASN A 102 -14.02 -1.14 -3.72
N ILE A 103 -13.76 0.04 -3.14
CA ILE A 103 -12.63 0.29 -2.24
C ILE A 103 -12.59 -0.67 -1.05
N LYS A 104 -13.76 -1.12 -0.55
CA LYS A 104 -13.86 -2.08 0.56
C LYS A 104 -13.22 -3.43 0.26
N GLN A 105 -13.04 -3.78 -1.02
CA GLN A 105 -12.38 -5.03 -1.43
C GLN A 105 -10.86 -4.93 -1.37
N ILE A 106 -10.30 -3.71 -1.40
CA ILE A 106 -8.87 -3.52 -1.26
C ILE A 106 -8.56 -3.64 0.23
N PRO A 107 -7.80 -4.67 0.65
CA PRO A 107 -7.46 -4.81 2.05
C PRO A 107 -6.67 -3.56 2.46
N HIS A 108 -7.14 -2.87 3.51
CA HIS A 108 -6.34 -1.87 4.19
C HIS A 108 -5.14 -2.58 4.81
N ARG A 109 -4.08 -2.78 4.03
CA ARG A 109 -2.81 -3.29 4.53
C ARG A 109 -2.25 -2.21 5.45
N LYS A 110 -2.45 -2.39 6.75
CA LYS A 110 -1.43 -2.01 7.72
C LYS A 110 -0.28 -2.97 7.43
N ASP A 111 0.80 -2.48 6.83
CA ASP A 111 2.00 -3.28 6.63
C ASP A 111 2.34 -4.03 7.93
N LYS A 112 2.47 -5.35 7.85
CA LYS A 112 2.82 -6.22 9.00
C LYS A 112 4.32 -6.14 9.27
#